data_AF-A0A6V8F320-F1
#
_entry.id   AF-A0A6V8F320-F1
#
_cell.length_a   1.000
_cell.length_b   1.000
_cell.length_c   1.000
_cell.angle_alpha   90.00
_cell.angle_beta   90.00
_cell.angle_gamma   90.00
#
_symmetry.space_group_name_H-M   'P 1'
#
loop_
_entity.id
_entity.type
_entity.pdbx_description
1 polymer ?
#
loop_
_entity_poly.entity_id
_entity_poly.type
_entity_poly.pdbx_seq_one_letter_code
_entity_poly.pdbx_strand_id
1 'polypeptide(L)'
;MGTPSGHQVNAYRITSDWNEKNVTWNTRPSYVTEPSSFAIMPATINSWVFWNLTGDVQLFVNSSAPNYGWRMMDTSGTQKCSCFYSKDYSEFHPLLIIGYK
;
A
#
# COMPACT_ATOMS: atom_id res chain seq x y z
N MET A 1 20.90 6.92 -4.92
CA MET A 1 19.44 6.83 -5.15
C MET A 1 18.84 8.18 -4.79
N GLY A 2 17.87 8.68 -5.56
CA GLY A 2 17.21 9.96 -5.27
C GLY A 2 16.45 9.93 -3.95
N THR A 3 16.26 11.09 -3.31
CA THR A 3 15.45 11.17 -2.09
C THR A 3 13.97 10.92 -2.45
N PRO A 4 13.24 10.08 -1.68
CA PRO A 4 11.82 9.85 -1.93
C PRO A 4 10.96 11.06 -1.57
N SER A 5 11.54 12.10 -0.97
CA SER A 5 10.85 13.31 -0.51
C SER A 5 9.88 13.87 -1.55
N GLY A 6 8.61 14.04 -1.13
CA GLY A 6 7.58 14.62 -1.98
C GLY A 6 6.98 13.66 -3.01
N HIS A 7 7.40 12.39 -3.04
CA HIS A 7 6.75 11.38 -3.86
C HIS A 7 5.36 11.08 -3.30
N GLN A 8 4.37 11.00 -4.17
CA GLN A 8 3.04 10.53 -3.80
C GLN A 8 2.96 9.02 -4.02
N VAL A 9 2.62 8.28 -2.97
CA VAL A 9 2.37 6.84 -3.04
C VAL A 9 0.90 6.59 -2.74
N ASN A 10 0.21 6.05 -3.72
CA ASN A 10 -1.20 5.71 -3.65
C ASN A 10 -1.39 4.27 -3.14
N ALA A 11 -2.44 4.06 -2.35
CA ALA A 11 -2.91 2.75 -1.93
C ALA A 11 -4.22 2.43 -2.66
N TYR A 12 -4.25 1.32 -3.39
CA TYR A 12 -5.41 0.83 -4.12
C TYR A 12 -5.87 -0.49 -3.52
N ARG A 13 -7.15 -0.62 -3.18
CA ARG A 13 -7.72 -1.90 -2.76
C ARG A 13 -7.62 -2.96 -3.86
N ILE A 14 -7.11 -4.13 -3.50
CA ILE A 14 -7.03 -5.29 -4.39
C ILE A 14 -8.40 -5.96 -4.48
N THR A 15 -8.79 -6.40 -5.67
CA THR A 15 -10.13 -6.94 -5.98
C THR A 15 -10.14 -8.40 -6.43
N SER A 16 -8.96 -9.01 -6.61
CA SER A 16 -8.82 -10.45 -6.88
C SER A 16 -7.81 -11.10 -5.96
N ASP A 17 -8.01 -12.39 -5.73
CA ASP A 17 -7.08 -13.21 -4.98
C ASP A 17 -5.70 -13.27 -5.66
N TRP A 18 -4.65 -13.46 -4.88
CA TRP A 18 -3.29 -13.55 -5.36
C TRP A 18 -2.41 -14.41 -4.47
N ASN A 19 -1.41 -15.03 -5.10
CA ASN A 19 -0.38 -15.78 -4.41
C ASN A 19 0.93 -15.00 -4.47
N GLU A 20 1.44 -14.62 -3.31
CA GLU A 20 2.69 -13.85 -3.15
C GLU A 20 3.86 -14.42 -3.95
N LYS A 21 3.96 -15.76 -4.07
CA LYS A 21 5.05 -16.42 -4.80
C LYS A 21 4.96 -16.28 -6.32
N ASN A 22 3.78 -15.95 -6.84
CA ASN A 22 3.48 -15.94 -8.27
C ASN A 22 3.23 -14.54 -8.82
N VAL A 23 3.35 -13.48 -8.01
CA VAL A 23 3.13 -12.11 -8.45
C VAL A 23 4.27 -11.65 -9.37
N THR A 24 3.91 -11.26 -10.59
CA THR A 24 4.77 -10.65 -11.60
C THR A 24 4.06 -9.44 -12.19
N TRP A 25 4.69 -8.73 -13.13
CA TRP A 25 3.99 -7.68 -13.88
C TRP A 25 2.70 -8.18 -14.56
N ASN A 26 2.73 -9.39 -15.13
CA ASN A 26 1.64 -9.97 -15.90
C ASN A 26 0.59 -10.67 -15.02
N THR A 27 1.01 -11.19 -13.87
CA THR A 27 0.16 -11.93 -12.92
C THR A 27 -0.25 -11.09 -11.70
N ARG A 28 -0.06 -9.76 -11.76
CA ARG A 28 -0.51 -8.86 -10.70
C ARG A 28 -2.02 -8.97 -10.51
N PRO A 29 -2.53 -8.92 -9.28
CA PRO A 29 -3.96 -8.90 -9.06
C PRO A 29 -4.60 -7.63 -9.62
N SER A 30 -5.88 -7.72 -9.93
CA SER A 30 -6.73 -6.57 -10.21
C SER A 30 -6.92 -5.71 -8.95
N TYR A 31 -7.13 -4.42 -9.16
CA TYR A 31 -7.35 -3.44 -8.10
C TYR A 31 -8.34 -2.40 -8.59
N VAL A 32 -8.90 -1.61 -7.66
CA VAL A 32 -9.81 -0.50 -7.99
C VAL A 32 -9.12 0.58 -8.83
N THR A 33 -9.88 1.35 -9.60
CA THR A 33 -9.32 2.42 -10.45
C THR A 33 -8.91 3.65 -9.63
N GLU A 34 -9.69 3.99 -8.61
CA GLU A 34 -9.43 5.13 -7.73
C GLU A 34 -8.66 4.69 -6.48
N PRO A 35 -7.68 5.48 -6.02
CA PRO A 35 -6.95 5.16 -4.80
C PRO A 35 -7.86 5.30 -3.58
N SER A 36 -7.76 4.34 -2.65
CA SER A 36 -8.44 4.40 -1.36
C SER A 36 -7.82 5.46 -0.45
N SER A 37 -6.52 5.71 -0.60
CA SER A 37 -5.75 6.69 0.15
C SER A 37 -4.43 7.00 -0.56
N PHE A 38 -3.74 8.04 -0.12
CA PHE A 38 -2.38 8.36 -0.55
C PHE A 38 -1.56 8.90 0.62
N ALA A 39 -0.24 8.83 0.47
CA ALA A 39 0.70 9.47 1.38
C ALA A 39 1.81 10.17 0.60
N ILE A 40 2.32 11.27 1.16
CA ILE A 40 3.49 11.96 0.65
C ILE A 40 4.71 11.48 1.41
N MET A 41 5.70 10.98 0.69
CA MET A 41 6.92 10.45 1.29
C MET A 41 7.73 11.56 1.97
N PRO A 42 8.22 11.31 3.20
CA PRO A 42 9.06 12.26 3.92
C PRO A 42 10.46 12.37 3.31
N ALA A 43 11.18 13.43 3.68
CA ALA A 43 12.60 13.58 3.32
C ALA A 43 13.50 12.57 4.04
N THR A 44 13.11 12.19 5.26
CA THR A 44 13.85 11.23 6.10
C THR A 44 13.52 9.80 5.68
N ILE A 45 14.55 9.03 5.36
CA ILE A 45 14.42 7.58 5.12
C ILE A 45 14.21 6.83 6.44
N ASN A 46 13.80 5.55 6.37
CA ASN A 46 13.56 4.70 7.54
C ASN A 46 12.57 5.31 8.54
N SER A 47 11.51 5.92 8.01
CA SER A 47 10.44 6.54 8.79
C SER A 47 9.11 5.87 8.47
N TRP A 48 8.22 5.81 9.46
CA TRP A 48 6.86 5.33 9.25
C TRP A 48 6.08 6.29 8.36
N VAL A 49 5.29 5.71 7.45
CA VAL A 49 4.32 6.42 6.61
C VAL A 49 2.97 5.75 6.77
N PHE A 50 1.90 6.55 6.76
CA PHE A 50 0.56 6.11 7.08
C PHE A 50 -0.42 6.40 5.94
N TRP A 51 -1.31 5.45 5.69
CA TRP A 51 -2.44 5.59 4.78
C TRP A 51 -3.73 5.42 5.58
N ASN A 52 -4.69 6.33 5.38
CA ASN A 52 -5.99 6.21 6.01
C ASN A 52 -6.88 5.29 5.16
N LEU A 53 -6.97 4.02 5.56
CA LEU A 53 -7.72 2.97 4.86
C LEU A 53 -9.05 2.62 5.55
N THR A 54 -9.58 3.53 6.39
CA THR A 54 -10.79 3.29 7.20
C THR A 54 -11.98 2.84 6.34
N GLY A 55 -12.18 3.44 5.17
CA GLY A 55 -13.28 3.08 4.27
C GLY A 55 -13.19 1.64 3.77
N ASP A 56 -12.00 1.19 3.35
CA ASP A 56 -11.80 -0.19 2.91
C ASP A 56 -11.93 -1.18 4.06
N VAL A 57 -11.38 -0.86 5.23
CA VAL A 57 -11.50 -1.70 6.42
C VAL A 57 -12.98 -1.86 6.81
N GLN A 58 -13.80 -0.82 6.71
CA GLN A 58 -15.23 -0.92 6.97
C GLN A 58 -15.95 -1.84 5.96
N LEU A 59 -15.57 -1.80 4.68
CA LEU A 59 -16.10 -2.74 3.67
C LEU A 59 -15.78 -4.19 4.03
N PHE A 60 -14.56 -4.46 4.52
CA PHE A 60 -14.13 -5.79 4.93
C PHE A 60 -14.89 -6.28 6.18
N VAL A 61 -14.97 -5.44 7.21
CA VAL A 61 -15.69 -5.75 8.46
C VAL A 61 -17.17 -6.01 8.18
N ASN A 62 -17.79 -5.22 7.30
CA ASN A 62 -19.19 -5.37 6.91
C ASN A 62 -19.43 -6.52 5.91
N SER A 63 -18.39 -7.28 5.53
CA SER A 63 -18.46 -8.32 4.51
C SER A 63 -19.00 -7.84 3.15
N SER A 64 -18.89 -6.53 2.87
CA SER A 64 -19.31 -5.92 1.61
C SER A 64 -18.29 -6.11 0.49
N ALA A 65 -17.04 -6.39 0.85
CA ALA A 65 -15.98 -6.80 -0.07
C ALA A 65 -15.03 -7.79 0.62
N PRO A 66 -14.48 -8.78 -0.12
CA PRO A 66 -13.41 -9.62 0.39
C PRO A 66 -12.14 -8.80 0.60
N ASN A 67 -11.34 -9.19 1.60
CA ASN A 67 -10.05 -8.57 1.89
C ASN A 67 -8.91 -9.31 1.17
N TYR A 68 -8.39 -8.71 0.10
CA TYR A 68 -7.18 -9.16 -0.61
C TYR A 68 -5.97 -8.23 -0.38
N GLY A 69 -6.10 -7.27 0.54
CA GLY A 69 -5.08 -6.25 0.81
C GLY A 69 -5.07 -5.09 -0.18
N TRP A 70 -3.91 -4.43 -0.27
CA TRP A 70 -3.72 -3.19 -1.03
C TRP A 70 -2.47 -3.24 -1.90
N ARG A 71 -2.54 -2.56 -3.04
CA ARG A 71 -1.40 -2.27 -3.90
C ARG A 71 -0.89 -0.87 -3.62
N MET A 72 0.40 -0.76 -3.30
CA MET A 72 1.10 0.51 -3.17
C MET A 72 1.72 0.90 -4.52
N MET A 73 1.52 2.13 -4.97
CA MET A 73 2.05 2.62 -6.24
C MET A 73 2.58 4.04 -6.08
N ASP A 74 3.87 4.21 -6.35
CA ASP A 74 4.49 5.53 -6.48
C ASP A 74 4.06 6.15 -7.81
N THR A 75 3.45 7.33 -7.77
CA THR A 75 2.94 8.04 -8.95
C THR A 75 3.78 9.27 -9.30
N SER A 76 4.99 9.41 -8.74
CA SER A 76 5.84 10.59 -8.93
C SER A 76 6.68 10.62 -10.22
N GLY A 77 6.56 9.58 -11.07
CA GLY A 77 7.15 9.52 -12.41
C GLY A 77 8.31 8.54 -12.57
N THR A 78 8.96 8.55 -13.74
CA THR A 78 10.04 7.61 -14.10
C THR A 78 11.32 7.87 -13.30
N GLN A 79 11.96 6.78 -12.84
CA GLN A 79 13.22 6.76 -12.06
C GLN A 79 13.11 7.27 -10.61
N LYS A 80 11.89 7.48 -10.14
CA LYS A 80 11.57 7.82 -8.75
C LYS A 80 10.88 6.64 -8.11
N CYS A 81 11.52 6.07 -7.08
CA CYS A 81 11.00 4.90 -6.38
C CYS A 81 10.98 5.15 -4.88
N SER A 82 9.84 4.87 -4.27
CA SER A 82 9.69 4.70 -2.83
C SER A 82 9.85 3.22 -2.48
N CYS A 83 10.65 2.91 -1.46
CA CYS A 83 10.89 1.54 -1.02
C CYS A 83 10.28 1.33 0.36
N PHE A 84 9.74 0.13 0.59
CA PHE A 84 9.16 -0.28 1.87
C PHE A 84 9.77 -1.59 2.31
N TYR A 85 9.89 -1.79 3.62
CA TYR A 85 10.31 -3.06 4.20
C TYR A 85 9.21 -4.10 4.02
N SER A 86 9.61 -5.35 3.77
CA SER A 86 8.69 -6.48 3.67
C SER A 86 8.23 -6.93 5.06
N LYS A 87 7.22 -7.82 5.09
CA LYS A 87 6.78 -8.50 6.32
C LYS A 87 7.86 -9.38 6.97
N ASP A 88 8.88 -9.77 6.21
CA ASP A 88 9.94 -10.68 6.65
C ASP A 88 11.17 -9.92 7.21
N TYR A 89 11.15 -8.58 7.16
CA TYR A 89 12.19 -7.75 7.73
C TYR A 89 11.96 -7.57 9.25
N SER A 90 13.04 -7.55 10.04
CA SER A 90 12.94 -7.62 11.51
C SER A 90 12.42 -6.35 12.17
N GLU A 91 12.67 -5.20 11.57
CA GLU A 91 12.23 -3.88 12.05
C GLU A 91 11.37 -3.23 10.97
N PHE A 92 10.50 -2.27 11.30
CA PHE A 92 9.71 -1.54 10.30
C PHE A 92 8.87 -2.40 9.33
N HIS A 93 8.57 -3.65 9.68
CA HIS A 93 7.66 -4.48 8.89
C HIS A 93 6.27 -3.82 8.86
N PRO A 94 5.49 -3.95 7.78
CA PRO A 94 4.20 -3.27 7.67
C PRO A 94 3.22 -3.66 8.79
N LEU A 95 2.42 -2.68 9.24
CA LEU A 95 1.40 -2.83 10.28
C LEU A 95 0.06 -2.29 9.79
N LEU A 96 -1.03 -3.02 10.08
CA LEU A 96 -2.39 -2.50 9.98
C LEU A 96 -2.86 -2.13 11.39
N ILE A 97 -3.05 -0.85 11.65
CA ILE A 97 -3.51 -0.33 12.95
C ILE A 97 -5.01 -0.07 12.87
N ILE A 98 -5.78 -0.76 13.72
CA ILE A 98 -7.24 -0.60 13.81
C ILE A 98 -7.56 -0.01 15.19
N GLY A 99 -8.11 1.19 15.20
CA GLY A 99 -8.65 1.82 16.41
C GLY A 99 -10.16 1.75 16.42
N TYR A 100 -10.74 1.33 17.55
CA TYR A 100 -12.18 1.38 17.77
C TYR A 100 -12.54 2.66 18.54
N LYS A 101 -13.72 3.21 18.26
CA LYS A 101 -14.36 4.22 19.11
C LYS A 101 -15.52 3.59 19.86
#